data_AF-A0A833TMU8-F1
#
_entry.id   AF-A0A833TMU8-F1
#
_cell.length_a   1.000
_cell.length_b   1.000
_cell.length_c   1.000
_cell.angle_alpha   90.00
_cell.angle_beta   90.00
_cell.angle_gamma   90.00
#
_symmetry.space_group_name_H-M   'P 1'
#
loop_
_entity.id
_entity.type
_entity.pdbx_description
1 polymer ?
#
loop_
_entity_poly.entity_id
_entity_poly.type
_entity_poly.pdbx_seq_one_letter_code
_entity_poly.pdbx_strand_id
1 'polypeptide(L)'
;MASGSLIRKKRNYKQRTILNPSPPMASRPNPCSYFHKSSILLSLFLLLSVIVLLGISSNIRTKFIHDDSFPKIYTIEVVNEFPHDPDAFTQGLLYAGNGTIFESTGLNGKSSVRKVALQTGKVEAIHNMDYSYFGEGLTLLGERFVRERKTYSFVFTVLLVKQVQVFCI
;
A
#
# COMPACT_ATOMS: atom_id res chain seq x y z
N MET A 1 80.08 -54.95 -64.48
CA MET A 1 80.11 -55.63 -63.16
C MET A 1 81.07 -54.87 -62.26
N ALA A 2 80.62 -54.54 -61.03
CA ALA A 2 81.37 -54.12 -59.82
C ALA A 2 82.27 -52.87 -59.94
N SER A 3 82.60 -52.11 -58.89
CA SER A 3 82.08 -51.77 -57.55
C SER A 3 83.21 -50.87 -56.98
N GLY A 4 82.92 -49.88 -56.13
CA GLY A 4 83.98 -49.22 -55.36
C GLY A 4 83.74 -47.77 -54.94
N SER A 5 83.67 -47.57 -53.63
CA SER A 5 83.43 -46.34 -52.86
C SER A 5 84.76 -45.56 -52.60
N LEU A 6 84.84 -44.25 -52.28
CA LEU A 6 84.64 -43.63 -50.95
C LEU A 6 84.99 -42.10 -50.92
N ILE A 7 84.21 -41.30 -50.14
CA ILE A 7 84.59 -40.27 -49.12
C ILE A 7 84.92 -38.75 -49.43
N ARG A 8 84.08 -37.86 -48.80
CA ARG A 8 84.21 -36.57 -48.01
C ARG A 8 84.43 -35.11 -48.52
N LYS A 9 83.52 -34.22 -48.00
CA LYS A 9 83.62 -32.84 -47.34
C LYS A 9 84.11 -31.62 -48.18
N LYS A 10 83.74 -30.31 -48.00
CA LYS A 10 82.98 -29.43 -47.04
C LYS A 10 82.68 -28.03 -47.73
N ARG A 11 81.85 -27.16 -47.09
CA ARG A 11 81.17 -25.87 -47.50
C ARG A 11 81.99 -24.60 -47.89
N ASN A 12 81.34 -23.59 -48.51
CA ASN A 12 81.36 -22.14 -48.13
C ASN A 12 80.36 -21.20 -48.89
N TYR A 13 80.02 -20.01 -48.31
CA TYR A 13 78.98 -19.01 -48.71
C TYR A 13 79.55 -17.56 -48.81
N LYS A 14 79.01 -16.67 -49.68
CA LYS A 14 79.11 -15.17 -49.61
C LYS A 14 78.25 -14.41 -50.65
N GLN A 15 77.54 -13.30 -50.27
CA GLN A 15 77.63 -11.92 -50.83
C GLN A 15 76.65 -10.88 -50.19
N ARG A 16 76.99 -9.57 -50.25
CA ARG A 16 76.39 -8.35 -49.62
C ARG A 16 75.78 -7.38 -50.66
N THR A 17 74.84 -6.49 -50.27
CA THR A 17 74.56 -5.18 -50.96
C THR A 17 73.94 -4.10 -50.02
N ILE A 18 74.16 -2.79 -50.31
CA ILE A 18 73.91 -1.54 -49.53
C ILE A 18 72.77 -0.69 -50.17
N LEU A 19 72.01 0.19 -49.44
CA LEU A 19 71.29 1.40 -49.98
C LEU A 19 70.86 2.46 -48.91
N ASN A 20 70.67 3.73 -49.37
CA ASN A 20 70.74 5.12 -48.78
C ASN A 20 69.75 5.64 -47.66
N PRO A 21 69.97 6.85 -47.06
CA PRO A 21 69.13 7.46 -46.00
C PRO A 21 68.14 8.56 -46.49
N SER A 22 67.07 8.84 -45.70
CA SER A 22 65.99 9.83 -45.95
C SER A 22 65.89 10.92 -44.84
N PRO A 23 65.36 12.15 -45.12
CA PRO A 23 65.40 13.29 -44.19
C PRO A 23 64.29 13.27 -43.11
N PRO A 24 64.43 14.02 -41.99
CA PRO A 24 63.44 13.98 -40.90
C PRO A 24 62.26 14.94 -41.15
N MET A 25 61.05 14.46 -40.87
CA MET A 25 59.81 15.24 -40.88
C MET A 25 59.56 15.94 -39.53
N ALA A 26 58.88 17.09 -39.58
CA ALA A 26 58.55 17.98 -38.46
C ALA A 26 57.68 17.32 -37.37
N SER A 27 57.89 17.74 -36.12
CA SER A 27 57.17 17.26 -34.93
C SER A 27 55.77 17.87 -34.79
N ARG A 28 54.83 17.02 -34.33
CA ARG A 28 53.40 17.32 -34.08
C ARG A 28 53.21 17.79 -32.62
N PRO A 29 52.30 18.74 -32.30
CA PRO A 29 52.15 19.20 -30.93
C PRO A 29 51.47 18.15 -30.04
N ASN A 30 51.90 18.06 -28.78
CA ASN A 30 51.56 17.01 -27.83
C ASN A 30 50.10 17.10 -27.31
N PRO A 31 49.30 16.03 -27.40
CA PRO A 31 47.95 15.97 -26.85
C PRO A 31 47.97 15.38 -25.43
N CYS A 32 48.58 16.05 -24.44
CA CYS A 32 48.81 15.42 -23.11
C CYS A 32 48.15 16.13 -21.91
N SER A 33 47.08 16.91 -22.09
CA SER A 33 46.41 17.59 -20.95
C SER A 33 44.89 17.45 -20.88
N TYR A 34 44.25 16.85 -21.90
CA TYR A 34 42.79 16.69 -21.96
C TYR A 34 42.29 15.36 -21.40
N PHE A 35 43.00 14.25 -21.66
CA PHE A 35 42.56 12.91 -21.26
C PHE A 35 42.61 12.65 -19.75
N HIS A 36 43.51 13.33 -19.00
CA HIS A 36 43.61 13.12 -17.56
C HIS A 36 42.49 13.82 -16.78
N LYS A 37 42.05 14.99 -17.26
CA LYS A 37 40.99 15.78 -16.61
C LYS A 37 39.60 15.13 -16.80
N SER A 38 39.32 14.54 -17.95
CA SER A 38 38.06 13.82 -18.21
C SER A 38 37.93 12.55 -17.39
N SER A 39 39.03 11.83 -17.17
CA SER A 39 39.09 10.63 -16.32
C SER A 39 38.74 10.93 -14.85
N ILE A 40 39.21 12.07 -14.32
CA ILE A 40 38.91 12.52 -12.95
C ILE A 40 37.43 12.92 -12.81
N LEU A 41 36.85 13.60 -13.81
CA LEU A 41 35.44 13.98 -13.77
C LEU A 41 34.50 12.77 -13.80
N LEU A 42 34.84 11.75 -14.60
CA LEU A 42 34.08 10.50 -14.64
C LEU A 42 34.18 9.72 -13.31
N SER A 43 35.37 9.69 -12.68
CA SER A 43 35.54 9.02 -11.39
C SER A 43 34.79 9.73 -10.26
N LEU A 44 34.80 11.07 -10.25
CA LEU A 44 34.03 11.87 -9.29
C LEU A 44 32.51 11.68 -9.48
N PHE A 45 32.03 11.59 -10.72
CA PHE A 45 30.62 11.33 -10.99
C PHE A 45 30.19 9.93 -10.53
N LEU A 46 31.02 8.90 -10.78
CA LEU A 46 30.78 7.55 -10.29
C LEU A 46 30.82 7.48 -8.76
N LEU A 47 31.75 8.17 -8.11
CA LEU A 47 31.81 8.24 -6.65
C LEU A 47 30.56 8.92 -6.06
N LEU A 48 30.13 10.03 -6.67
CA LEU A 48 28.94 10.76 -6.25
C LEU A 48 27.67 9.91 -6.43
N SER A 49 27.55 9.17 -7.53
CA SER A 49 26.40 8.28 -7.76
C SER A 49 26.33 7.16 -6.71
N VAL A 50 27.48 6.57 -6.35
CA VAL A 50 27.57 5.56 -5.29
C VAL A 50 27.17 6.13 -3.93
N ILE A 51 27.63 7.34 -3.59
CA ILE A 51 27.25 8.02 -2.34
C ILE A 51 25.74 8.30 -2.30
N VAL A 52 25.16 8.76 -3.41
CA VAL A 52 23.72 9.00 -3.54
C VAL A 52 22.93 7.69 -3.39
N LEU A 53 23.37 6.60 -4.03
CA LEU A 53 22.74 5.28 -3.91
C LEU A 53 22.81 4.73 -2.47
N LEU A 54 23.94 4.90 -1.78
CA LEU A 54 24.10 4.50 -0.37
C LEU A 54 23.23 5.35 0.58
N GLY A 55 23.10 6.65 0.31
CA GLY A 55 22.23 7.56 1.06
C GLY A 55 20.74 7.25 0.88
N ILE A 56 20.31 6.94 -0.35
CA ILE A 56 18.94 6.49 -0.64
C ILE A 56 18.64 5.16 0.06
N SER A 57 19.57 4.20 -0.02
CA SER A 57 19.43 2.88 0.63
C SER A 57 19.27 2.98 2.16
N SER A 58 20.07 3.85 2.79
CA SER A 58 20.05 4.03 4.25
C SER A 58 18.73 4.67 4.74
N ASN A 59 18.22 5.67 4.03
CA ASN A 59 16.97 6.35 4.37
C ASN A 59 15.72 5.50 4.10
N ILE A 60 15.76 4.62 3.09
CA ILE A 60 14.67 3.68 2.83
C ILE A 60 14.62 2.61 3.92
N ARG A 61 15.78 2.07 4.32
CA ARG A 61 15.87 1.02 5.34
C ARG A 61 15.41 1.49 6.73
N THR A 62 15.70 2.74 7.12
CA THR A 62 15.22 3.30 8.40
C THR A 62 13.71 3.55 8.41
N LYS A 63 13.10 3.83 7.25
CA LYS A 63 11.66 4.09 7.14
C LYS A 63 10.80 2.81 7.20
N PHE A 64 11.36 1.66 6.79
CA PHE A 64 10.66 0.36 6.86
C PHE A 64 10.77 -0.36 8.21
N ILE A 65 11.70 0.03 9.09
CA ILE A 65 11.93 -0.65 10.39
C ILE A 65 11.08 -0.05 11.51
N HIS A 66 10.32 1.04 11.27
CA HIS A 66 9.64 1.79 12.33
C HIS A 66 8.12 1.64 12.42
N ASP A 67 7.55 0.56 11.90
CA ASP A 67 6.14 0.22 12.15
C ASP A 67 5.95 -1.27 12.43
N ASP A 68 6.72 -1.82 13.37
CA ASP A 68 6.47 -3.14 13.98
C ASP A 68 5.31 -3.08 15.01
N SER A 69 4.34 -2.17 14.80
CA SER A 69 3.12 -2.17 15.60
C SER A 69 2.17 -3.24 15.05
N PHE A 70 2.43 -4.50 15.42
CA PHE A 70 1.48 -5.56 15.13
C PHE A 70 0.10 -5.15 15.62
N PRO A 71 -0.97 -5.37 14.82
CA PRO A 71 -2.31 -5.01 15.23
C PRO A 71 -2.61 -5.74 16.53
N LYS A 72 -3.04 -4.99 17.55
CA LYS A 72 -3.44 -5.59 18.82
C LYS A 72 -4.71 -6.41 18.58
N ILE A 73 -4.59 -7.73 18.69
CA ILE A 73 -5.70 -8.66 18.60
C ILE A 73 -6.38 -8.71 19.97
N TYR A 74 -7.70 -8.51 19.99
CA TYR A 74 -8.52 -8.61 21.18
C TYR A 74 -9.36 -9.89 21.13
N THR A 75 -9.58 -10.51 22.29
CA THR A 75 -10.55 -11.59 22.46
C THR A 75 -11.82 -11.04 23.11
N ILE A 76 -12.93 -11.75 22.91
CA ILE A 76 -14.22 -11.41 23.53
C ILE A 76 -14.55 -12.41 24.64
N GLU A 77 -15.21 -11.92 25.68
CA GLU A 77 -15.83 -12.73 26.72
C GLU A 77 -17.33 -12.42 26.72
N VAL A 78 -18.17 -13.46 26.66
CA VAL A 78 -19.62 -13.29 26.71
C VAL A 78 -20.03 -13.09 28.16
N VAL A 79 -20.36 -11.85 28.52
CA VAL A 79 -20.75 -11.49 29.91
C VAL A 79 -22.23 -11.78 30.16
N ASN A 80 -23.09 -11.58 29.17
CA ASN A 80 -24.53 -11.87 29.23
C ASN A 80 -25.07 -12.13 27.82
N GLU A 81 -26.16 -12.88 27.75
CA GLU A 81 -26.93 -13.12 26.52
C GLU A 81 -28.37 -12.62 26.72
N PHE A 82 -28.92 -11.99 25.68
CA PHE A 82 -30.28 -11.43 25.70
C PHE A 82 -31.07 -11.96 24.51
N PRO A 83 -32.40 -12.16 24.63
CA PRO A 83 -33.23 -12.55 23.51
C PRO A 83 -33.20 -11.51 22.38
N HIS A 84 -33.12 -11.97 21.13
CA HIS A 84 -33.22 -11.13 19.93
C HIS A 84 -34.20 -11.77 18.94
N ASP A 85 -34.89 -10.93 18.16
CA ASP A 85 -35.84 -11.38 17.14
C ASP A 85 -35.06 -11.99 15.95
N PRO A 86 -35.16 -13.31 15.70
CA PRO A 86 -34.38 -13.96 14.64
C PRO A 86 -34.78 -13.50 13.23
N ASP A 87 -35.96 -12.90 13.06
CA ASP A 87 -36.41 -12.35 11.77
C ASP A 87 -35.93 -10.91 11.54
N ALA A 88 -35.28 -10.29 12.53
CA ALA A 88 -34.73 -8.94 12.44
C ALA A 88 -33.34 -8.95 11.77
N PHE A 89 -33.26 -8.48 10.53
CA PHE A 89 -31.97 -8.29 9.86
C PHE A 89 -31.30 -7.00 10.35
N THR A 90 -30.63 -7.04 11.50
CA THR A 90 -29.99 -5.87 12.14
C THR A 90 -28.97 -5.20 11.22
N GLN A 91 -29.10 -3.90 11.02
CA GLN A 91 -28.12 -3.07 10.29
C GLN A 91 -27.66 -1.84 11.10
N GLY A 92 -28.42 -1.46 12.13
CA GLY A 92 -28.02 -0.44 13.09
C GLY A 92 -28.50 -0.83 14.48
N LEU A 93 -27.67 -0.58 15.49
CA LEU A 93 -27.97 -0.92 16.88
C LEU A 93 -27.45 0.18 17.81
N LEU A 94 -28.31 0.67 18.69
CA LEU A 94 -28.00 1.72 19.65
C LEU A 94 -28.56 1.37 21.02
N TYR A 95 -27.72 1.43 22.05
CA TYR A 95 -28.17 1.36 23.44
C TYR A 95 -28.50 2.77 23.94
N ALA A 96 -29.74 3.00 24.37
CA ALA A 96 -30.22 4.30 24.85
C ALA A 96 -30.20 4.43 26.39
N GLY A 97 -29.75 3.40 27.11
CA GLY A 97 -29.83 3.37 28.57
C GLY A 97 -31.11 2.72 29.08
N ASN A 98 -31.16 2.45 30.39
CA ASN A 98 -32.34 1.92 31.09
C ASN A 98 -32.94 0.64 30.46
N GLY A 99 -32.09 -0.23 29.89
CA GLY A 99 -32.56 -1.46 29.24
C GLY A 99 -33.33 -1.22 27.93
N THR A 100 -33.16 -0.06 27.29
CA THR A 100 -33.75 0.26 25.99
C THR A 100 -32.69 0.19 24.89
N ILE A 101 -33.01 -0.55 23.83
CA ILE A 101 -32.27 -0.60 22.57
C ILE A 101 -33.12 0.08 21.49
N PHE A 102 -32.47 0.81 20.58
CA PHE A 102 -33.03 1.12 19.28
C PHE A 102 -32.30 0.32 18.20
N GLU A 103 -33.06 -0.22 17.27
CA GLU A 103 -32.57 -1.10 16.21
C GLU A 103 -33.10 -0.62 14.86
N SER A 104 -32.24 -0.57 13.85
CA SER A 104 -32.63 -0.42 12.46
C SER A 104 -32.44 -1.77 11.77
N THR A 105 -33.50 -2.25 11.11
CA THR A 105 -33.47 -3.50 10.35
C THR A 105 -33.45 -3.21 8.86
N GLY A 106 -32.64 -3.97 8.15
CA GLY A 106 -32.72 -4.10 6.70
C GLY A 106 -33.74 -5.17 6.28
N LEU A 107 -33.70 -5.53 5.00
CA LEU A 107 -34.63 -6.34 4.20
C LEU A 107 -35.50 -5.48 3.28
N ASN A 108 -35.40 -5.76 1.98
CA ASN A 108 -36.18 -5.10 0.94
C ASN A 108 -37.67 -5.24 1.24
N GLY A 109 -38.36 -4.10 1.37
CA GLY A 109 -39.79 -4.10 1.68
C GLY A 109 -40.16 -4.34 3.15
N LYS A 110 -39.18 -4.57 4.03
CA LYS A 110 -39.42 -4.91 5.45
C LYS A 110 -38.50 -4.16 6.42
N SER A 111 -37.85 -3.11 5.93
CA SER A 111 -36.96 -2.30 6.76
C SER A 111 -37.77 -1.52 7.80
N SER A 112 -37.22 -1.40 9.01
CA SER A 112 -37.93 -0.77 10.12
C SER A 112 -36.94 -0.18 11.13
N VAL A 113 -37.41 0.80 11.91
CA VAL A 113 -36.73 1.27 13.11
C VAL A 113 -37.56 0.85 14.32
N ARG A 114 -36.92 0.23 15.31
CA ARG A 114 -37.57 -0.44 16.44
C ARG A 114 -37.02 0.10 17.74
N LYS A 115 -37.89 0.26 18.75
CA LYS A 115 -37.52 0.37 20.17
C LYS A 115 -37.72 -1.00 20.79
N VAL A 116 -36.69 -1.55 21.43
CA VAL A 116 -36.66 -2.93 21.95
C VAL A 116 -36.25 -2.92 23.42
N ALA A 117 -36.98 -3.66 24.24
CA ALA A 117 -36.60 -3.93 25.63
C ALA A 117 -35.45 -4.94 25.67
N LEU A 118 -34.27 -4.53 26.13
CA LEU A 118 -33.04 -5.34 26.20
C LEU A 118 -33.27 -6.69 26.88
N GLN A 119 -33.96 -6.69 28.02
CA GLN A 119 -34.09 -7.89 28.86
C GLN A 119 -34.93 -9.00 28.23
N THR A 120 -35.89 -8.63 27.39
CA THR A 120 -36.87 -9.58 26.84
C THR A 120 -36.80 -9.71 25.33
N GLY A 121 -36.05 -8.86 24.63
CA GLY A 121 -36.07 -8.75 23.18
C GLY A 121 -37.40 -8.25 22.60
N LYS A 122 -38.30 -7.72 23.43
CA LYS A 122 -39.66 -7.35 23.00
C LYS A 122 -39.62 -6.00 22.30
N VAL A 123 -40.21 -5.92 21.11
CA VAL A 123 -40.44 -4.66 20.40
C VAL A 123 -41.52 -3.85 21.12
N GLU A 124 -41.15 -2.69 21.64
CA GLU A 124 -42.04 -1.75 22.33
C GLU A 124 -42.66 -0.73 21.38
N ALA A 125 -41.93 -0.35 20.33
CA ALA A 125 -42.41 0.52 19.26
C ALA A 125 -41.70 0.18 17.96
N ILE A 126 -42.40 0.36 16.83
CA ILE A 126 -41.87 0.07 15.50
C ILE A 126 -42.35 1.14 14.52
N HIS A 127 -41.42 1.61 13.69
CA HIS A 127 -41.69 2.45 12.53
C HIS A 127 -41.25 1.70 11.28
N ASN A 128 -42.21 1.28 10.46
CA ASN A 128 -41.93 0.62 9.19
C ASN A 128 -41.54 1.65 8.13
N MET A 129 -40.47 1.38 7.40
CA MET A 129 -40.05 2.20 6.27
C MET A 129 -40.89 1.87 5.03
N ASP A 130 -40.91 2.80 4.07
CA ASP A 130 -41.48 2.52 2.75
C ASP A 130 -40.74 1.36 2.06
N TYR A 131 -41.46 0.62 1.21
CA TYR A 131 -40.94 -0.56 0.53
C TYR A 131 -39.70 -0.29 -0.34
N SER A 132 -39.54 0.95 -0.81
CA SER A 132 -38.40 1.39 -1.61
C SER A 132 -37.13 1.65 -0.81
N TYR A 133 -37.22 1.67 0.52
CA TYR A 133 -36.08 1.94 1.41
C TYR A 133 -35.51 0.68 2.02
N PHE A 134 -34.17 0.69 2.16
CA PHE A 134 -33.41 -0.29 2.88
C PHE A 134 -32.76 0.39 4.10
N GLY A 135 -33.14 -0.02 5.30
CA GLY A 135 -32.65 0.52 6.56
C GLY A 135 -31.22 0.05 6.84
N GLU A 136 -30.30 0.98 7.13
CA GLU A 136 -28.92 0.65 7.51
C GLU A 136 -28.59 1.16 8.93
N GLY A 137 -27.41 1.75 9.10
CA GLY A 137 -26.90 2.26 10.38
C GLY A 137 -27.86 3.23 11.05
N LEU A 138 -27.84 3.22 12.39
CA LEU A 138 -28.71 4.00 13.26
C LEU A 138 -27.86 4.78 14.25
N THR A 139 -28.17 6.06 14.43
CA THR A 139 -27.58 6.86 15.51
C THR A 139 -28.58 7.86 16.08
N LEU A 140 -28.38 8.24 17.33
CA LEU A 140 -29.16 9.28 17.99
C LEU A 140 -28.55 10.65 17.69
N LEU A 141 -29.32 11.55 17.09
CA LEU A 141 -28.89 12.90 16.75
C LEU A 141 -29.21 13.92 17.86
N GLY A 142 -30.10 13.57 18.80
CA GLY A 142 -30.44 14.38 19.97
C GLY A 142 -31.90 14.22 20.40
N GLU A 143 -32.29 14.99 21.41
CA GLU A 143 -33.67 15.08 21.89
C GLU A 143 -34.39 16.24 21.23
N ARG A 144 -35.58 16.01 20.67
CA ARG A 144 -36.44 17.11 20.19
C ARG A 144 -37.69 17.22 21.04
N PHE A 145 -37.87 18.40 21.63
CA PHE A 145 -39.10 18.73 22.35
C PHE A 145 -40.18 19.13 21.34
N VAL A 146 -41.20 18.28 21.15
CA VAL A 146 -42.38 18.65 20.37
C VAL A 146 -43.36 19.38 21.30
N ARG A 147 -43.44 20.70 21.13
CA ARG A 147 -44.17 21.65 22.00
C ARG A 147 -45.65 21.29 22.23
N GLU A 148 -46.29 20.61 21.28
CA GLU A 148 -47.73 20.32 21.34
C GLU A 148 -48.09 18.95 21.96
N ARG A 149 -47.11 18.06 22.26
CA ARG A 149 -47.43 16.70 22.75
C ARG A 149 -46.76 16.25 24.05
N LYS A 150 -45.95 17.09 24.73
CA LYS A 150 -45.21 16.69 25.96
C LYS A 150 -44.57 15.29 25.86
N THR A 151 -44.09 14.92 24.67
CA THR A 151 -43.49 13.61 24.41
C THR A 151 -42.07 13.89 23.91
N TYR A 152 -41.09 13.35 24.60
CA TYR A 152 -39.73 13.29 24.09
C TYR A 152 -39.76 12.35 22.89
N SER A 153 -39.51 12.88 21.69
CA SER A 153 -39.25 12.05 20.53
C SER A 153 -37.75 11.99 20.33
N PHE A 154 -37.20 10.77 20.37
CA PHE A 154 -35.80 10.58 20.05
C PHE A 154 -35.65 10.75 18.54
N VAL A 155 -34.74 11.64 18.13
CA VAL A 155 -34.48 11.89 16.71
C VAL A 155 -33.36 10.96 16.29
N PHE A 156 -33.73 9.94 15.52
CA PHE A 156 -32.77 9.01 14.94
C PHE A 156 -32.45 9.37 13.51
N THR A 157 -31.17 9.34 13.19
CA THR A 157 -30.70 9.30 11.82
C THR A 157 -30.52 7.85 11.44
N VAL A 158 -31.27 7.40 10.43
CA VAL A 158 -30.97 6.14 9.73
C VAL A 158 -30.28 6.49 8.43
N LEU A 159 -29.13 5.84 8.20
CA LEU A 159 -28.50 5.84 6.90
C LEU A 159 -29.32 4.92 6.00
N LEU A 160 -29.87 5.45 4.91
CA LEU A 160 -30.42 4.66 3.82
C LEU A 160 -29.44 4.74 2.66
N VAL A 161 -29.38 3.70 1.83
CA VAL A 161 -28.54 3.62 0.62
C VAL A 161 -28.54 4.92 -0.22
N LYS A 162 -29.65 5.66 -0.22
CA LYS A 162 -29.85 6.85 -1.06
C LYS A 162 -30.04 8.17 -0.30
N GLN A 163 -30.25 8.15 1.02
CA GLN A 163 -30.60 9.36 1.79
C GLN A 163 -30.51 9.15 3.30
N VAL A 164 -30.48 10.25 4.06
CA VAL A 164 -30.65 10.23 5.52
C VAL A 164 -32.10 10.54 5.84
N GLN A 165 -32.74 9.68 6.64
CA GLN A 165 -34.08 9.95 7.18
C GLN A 165 -34.04 10.12 8.69
N VAL A 166 -34.85 11.08 9.13
CA VAL A 166 -35.06 11.40 10.54
C VAL A 166 -36.33 10.71 11.00
N PHE A 167 -36.21 9.84 11.99
CA PHE A 167 -37.33 9.15 12.62
C PHE A 167 -37.55 9.68 14.03
N CYS A 168 -38.82 9.80 14.42
CA CYS A 168 -39.25 10.06 15.78
C CYS A 168 -39.96 8.80 16.29
N ILE A 169 -39.40 8.16 17.30
CA ILE A 169 -40.00 7.03 18.04
C ILE A 169 -40.14 7.44 19.50
#